data_AF-A0A937KID4-F1
#
_entry.id   AF-A0A937KID4-F1
#
_cell.length_a   1.000
_cell.length_b   1.000
_cell.length_c   1.000
_cell.angle_alpha   90.00
_cell.angle_beta   90.00
_cell.angle_gamma   90.00
#
_symmetry.space_group_name_H-M   'P 1'
#
loop_
_entity.id
_entity.type
_entity.pdbx_description
1 polymer ?
#
loop_
_entity_poly.entity_id
_entity_poly.type
_entity_poly.pdbx_seq_one_letter_code
_entity_poly.pdbx_strand_id
1 'polypeptide(L)'
;MGHLFQVGDWVTFLDEVGEGKVITVRGEDVEVLAGEFTRLFQAHELIHRDEEAVRKMAQAPVKQKDLDVRPNAEMPLASSQPAKLGPLEIDLHLHELPPLHREATAHEKLLHQLDHARRAIAEARRRGDRRIVLIHGNGSGRLRHELEQMLRKDAGLRYFDASYQLFGQGALEVEILHRSK
;
A
#
# COMPACT_ATOMS: atom_id res chain seq x y z
N MET A 1 -23.80 -28.21 6.97
CA MET A 1 -23.53 -28.06 8.42
C MET A 1 -22.48 -26.96 8.52
N GLY A 2 -22.90 -25.73 8.82
CA GLY A 2 -21.98 -24.58 8.89
C GLY A 2 -21.08 -24.73 10.11
N HIS A 3 -19.78 -24.53 9.93
CA HIS A 3 -18.83 -24.58 11.04
C HIS A 3 -19.12 -23.40 11.97
N LEU A 4 -19.44 -23.69 13.23
CA LEU A 4 -19.63 -22.69 14.27
C LEU A 4 -18.24 -22.20 14.71
N PHE A 5 -17.91 -20.94 14.44
CA PHE A 5 -16.71 -20.32 14.98
C PHE A 5 -16.85 -20.12 16.49
N GLN A 6 -15.75 -20.30 17.23
CA GLN A 6 -15.64 -20.04 18.65
C GLN A 6 -14.60 -18.97 18.91
N VAL A 7 -14.77 -18.25 20.02
CA VAL A 7 -13.79 -17.27 20.48
C VAL A 7 -12.47 -17.98 20.76
N GLY A 8 -11.41 -17.58 20.07
CA GLY A 8 -10.09 -18.19 20.14
C GLY A 8 -9.63 -18.82 18.82
N ASP A 9 -10.54 -19.05 17.87
CA ASP A 9 -10.23 -19.75 16.63
C ASP A 9 -9.41 -18.88 15.66
N TRP A 10 -8.51 -19.52 14.93
CA TRP A 10 -7.80 -18.89 13.83
C TRP A 10 -8.57 -19.08 12.54
N VAL A 11 -8.86 -17.97 11.88
CA VAL A 11 -9.64 -17.94 10.64
C VAL A 11 -8.87 -17.20 9.55
N THR A 12 -9.07 -17.63 8.32
CA THR A 12 -8.64 -16.90 7.12
C THR A 12 -9.86 -16.30 6.42
N PHE A 13 -9.69 -15.15 5.80
CA PHE A 13 -10.77 -14.46 5.09
C PHE A 13 -10.95 -15.06 3.70
N LEU A 14 -12.21 -15.27 3.28
CA LEU A 14 -12.53 -15.92 1.99
C LEU A 14 -12.19 -15.03 0.80
N ASP A 15 -12.56 -13.75 0.88
CA ASP A 15 -12.42 -12.78 -0.21
C ASP A 15 -11.15 -11.92 -0.11
N GLU A 16 -10.44 -12.00 1.01
CA GLU A 16 -9.28 -11.16 1.30
C GLU A 16 -8.07 -12.00 1.72
N VAL A 17 -6.86 -11.58 1.32
CA VAL A 17 -5.63 -12.20 1.79
C VAL A 17 -5.38 -11.74 3.22
N GLY A 18 -5.59 -12.63 4.18
CA GLY A 18 -5.31 -12.36 5.58
C GLY A 18 -5.79 -13.45 6.53
N GLU A 19 -5.31 -13.38 7.76
CA GLU A 19 -5.68 -14.27 8.86
C GLU A 19 -5.89 -13.47 10.13
N GLY A 20 -6.69 -14.00 11.04
CA GLY A 20 -6.90 -13.40 12.34
C GLY A 20 -7.50 -14.37 13.33
N LYS A 21 -7.55 -13.93 14.59
CA LYS A 21 -8.08 -14.72 15.69
C LYS A 21 -9.46 -14.22 16.09
N VAL A 22 -10.44 -15.10 16.13
CA VAL A 22 -11.80 -14.78 16.57
C VAL A 22 -11.76 -14.35 18.03
N ILE A 23 -12.32 -13.18 18.33
CA ILE A 23 -12.40 -12.64 19.70
C ILE A 23 -13.83 -12.57 20.23
N THR A 24 -14.82 -12.44 19.35
CA THR A 24 -16.24 -12.40 19.74
C THR A 24 -17.08 -13.05 18.64
N VAL A 25 -18.11 -13.81 19.03
CA VAL A 25 -19.09 -14.39 18.09
C VAL A 25 -20.48 -14.02 18.57
N ARG A 26 -21.27 -13.35 17.70
CA ARG A 26 -22.64 -12.90 17.96
C ARG A 26 -23.56 -13.32 16.82
N GLY A 27 -24.00 -14.58 16.86
CA GLY A 27 -24.88 -15.12 15.83
C GLY A 27 -24.13 -15.28 14.50
N GLU A 28 -24.47 -14.45 13.51
CA GLU A 28 -23.84 -14.45 12.19
C GLU A 28 -22.62 -13.50 12.12
N ASP A 29 -22.52 -12.56 13.06
CA ASP A 29 -21.43 -11.60 13.15
C ASP A 29 -20.26 -12.15 14.00
N VAL A 30 -19.06 -12.12 13.43
CA VAL A 30 -17.83 -12.64 14.05
C VAL A 30 -16.77 -11.53 14.08
N GLU A 31 -16.33 -11.14 15.27
CA GLU A 31 -15.22 -10.20 15.45
C GLU A 31 -13.89 -10.97 15.44
N VAL A 32 -13.00 -10.55 14.54
CA VAL A 32 -11.69 -11.16 14.33
C VAL A 32 -10.60 -10.11 14.55
N LEU A 33 -9.64 -10.43 15.41
CA LEU A 33 -8.41 -9.68 15.60
C LEU A 33 -7.40 -10.07 14.51
N ALA A 34 -7.22 -9.19 13.53
CA ALA A 34 -6.27 -9.34 12.43
C ALA A 34 -5.09 -8.38 12.65
N GLY A 35 -3.97 -8.93 13.13
CA GLY A 35 -2.83 -8.12 13.58
C GLY A 35 -3.18 -7.30 14.83
N GLU A 36 -3.13 -5.97 14.73
CA GLU A 36 -3.44 -5.05 15.83
C GLU A 36 -4.88 -4.49 15.78
N PHE A 37 -5.66 -4.84 14.75
CA PHE A 37 -6.99 -4.28 14.52
C PHE A 37 -8.08 -5.36 14.64
N THR A 38 -9.23 -4.98 15.20
CA THR A 38 -10.42 -5.83 15.25
C THR A 38 -11.34 -5.50 14.08
N ARG A 39 -11.78 -6.53 13.34
CA ARG A 39 -12.70 -6.40 12.20
C ARG A 39 -13.91 -7.32 12.40
N LEU A 40 -15.07 -6.87 11.94
CA LEU A 40 -16.31 -7.65 11.97
C LEU A 40 -16.50 -8.33 10.61
N PHE A 41 -16.74 -9.64 10.63
CA PHE A 41 -16.98 -10.46 9.45
C PHE A 41 -18.25 -11.27 9.63
N GLN A 42 -18.90 -11.63 8.52
CA GLN A 42 -19.95 -12.63 8.55
C GLN A 42 -19.33 -14.03 8.63
N ALA A 43 -20.02 -14.96 9.30
CA ALA A 43 -19.53 -16.34 9.42
C ALA A 43 -19.24 -17.02 8.05
N HIS A 44 -19.92 -16.61 6.96
CA HIS A 44 -19.67 -17.15 5.63
C HIS A 44 -18.43 -16.57 4.92
N GLU A 45 -17.88 -15.45 5.41
CA GLU A 45 -16.65 -14.82 4.90
C GLU A 45 -15.40 -15.38 5.58
N LEU A 46 -15.57 -16.27 6.57
CA LEU A 46 -14.50 -16.85 7.36
C LEU A 46 -14.32 -18.33 7.03
N ILE A 47 -13.07 -18.76 6.99
CA ILE A 47 -12.70 -20.16 6.83
C ILE A 47 -11.86 -20.56 8.04
N HIS A 48 -12.23 -21.66 8.70
CA HIS A 48 -11.46 -22.23 9.79
C HIS A 48 -10.07 -22.63 9.28
N ARG A 49 -9.02 -22.16 9.97
CA ARG A 49 -7.66 -22.60 9.69
C ARG A 49 -7.43 -23.97 10.35
N ASP A 50 -7.90 -25.02 9.70
CA ASP A 50 -7.52 -26.38 10.08
C ASP A 50 -6.06 -26.64 9.66
N GLU A 51 -5.23 -26.96 10.65
CA GLU A 51 -3.80 -27.29 10.50
C GLU A 51 -3.56 -28.45 9.50
N GLU A 52 -4.59 -29.26 9.23
CA GLU A 52 -4.55 -30.36 8.26
C GLU A 52 -4.58 -29.93 6.79
N ALA A 53 -5.16 -28.77 6.45
CA ALA A 53 -5.31 -28.34 5.04
C ALA A 53 -3.96 -27.89 4.43
N VAL A 54 -3.11 -27.23 5.25
CA VAL A 54 -1.76 -26.81 4.85
C VAL A 54 -0.85 -28.01 4.61
N ARG A 55 -1.02 -29.09 5.39
CA ARG A 55 -0.23 -30.32 5.28
C ARG A 55 -0.54 -31.14 4.02
N LYS A 56 -1.75 -31.03 3.47
CA LYS A 56 -2.14 -31.67 2.19
C LYS A 56 -1.77 -30.84 0.96
N MET A 57 -1.69 -29.51 1.06
CA MET A 57 -1.23 -28.66 -0.04
C MET A 57 0.30 -28.65 -0.20
N ALA A 58 1.07 -28.92 0.85
CA ALA A 58 2.53 -29.00 0.80
C ALA A 58 3.08 -30.30 0.16
N GLN A 59 2.25 -31.28 -0.18
CA GLN A 59 2.69 -32.61 -0.67
C GLN A 59 2.11 -33.02 -2.03
N ALA A 60 1.42 -32.14 -2.75
CA ALA A 60 1.02 -32.42 -4.13
C ALA A 60 2.07 -31.86 -5.12
N PRO A 61 2.77 -32.70 -5.91
CA PRO A 61 3.70 -32.21 -6.91
C PRO A 61 2.91 -31.62 -8.08
N VAL A 62 2.91 -30.29 -8.20
CA VAL A 62 2.29 -29.64 -9.36
C VAL A 62 3.26 -29.74 -10.54
N LYS A 63 2.93 -30.63 -11.46
CA LYS A 63 3.58 -30.81 -12.75
C LYS A 63 3.50 -29.51 -13.57
N GLN A 64 4.66 -29.13 -14.08
CA GLN A 64 4.84 -28.20 -15.18
C GLN A 64 4.22 -28.79 -16.46
N LYS A 65 3.42 -27.99 -17.18
CA LYS A 65 3.13 -28.22 -18.61
C LYS A 65 2.86 -26.88 -19.32
N ASP A 66 3.96 -26.34 -19.82
CA ASP A 66 4.18 -25.64 -21.09
C ASP A 66 3.07 -24.77 -21.71
N LEU A 67 3.37 -23.47 -21.82
CA LEU A 67 3.22 -22.74 -23.08
C LEU A 67 4.51 -21.93 -23.35
N ASP A 68 5.25 -22.40 -24.35
CA ASP A 68 6.43 -21.82 -25.02
C ASP A 68 6.37 -20.30 -25.27
N VAL A 69 7.45 -19.58 -24.91
CA VAL A 69 8.26 -18.80 -25.89
C VAL A 69 9.74 -18.86 -25.46
N ARG A 70 10.59 -19.16 -26.44
CA ARG A 70 11.99 -19.61 -26.33
C ARG A 70 12.98 -18.59 -25.70
N PRO A 71 14.06 -19.09 -25.06
CA PRO A 71 15.17 -18.30 -24.53
C PRO A 71 16.34 -18.20 -25.51
N ASN A 72 17.00 -17.04 -25.59
CA ASN A 72 18.39 -16.86 -26.02
C ASN A 72 18.77 -15.42 -25.64
N ALA A 73 19.88 -15.07 -24.98
CA ALA A 73 21.06 -15.80 -24.57
C ALA A 73 21.74 -15.02 -23.41
N GLU A 74 22.20 -15.77 -22.42
CA GLU A 74 23.46 -15.65 -21.66
C GLU A 74 24.12 -14.25 -21.43
N MET A 75 23.99 -13.76 -20.18
CA MET A 75 24.99 -13.16 -19.24
C MET A 75 26.19 -12.33 -19.76
N PRO A 76 26.59 -11.23 -19.07
CA PRO A 76 27.34 -11.38 -17.81
C PRO A 76 26.95 -10.44 -16.66
N LEU A 77 27.35 -10.90 -15.47
CA LEU A 77 27.31 -10.23 -14.17
C LEU A 77 27.68 -8.75 -14.25
N ALA A 78 26.76 -7.90 -13.79
CA ALA A 78 27.11 -6.63 -13.19
C ALA A 78 26.37 -6.55 -11.86
N SER A 79 27.15 -6.70 -10.80
CA SER A 79 26.80 -6.35 -9.43
C SER A 79 26.08 -5.00 -9.38
N SER A 80 24.81 -4.99 -9.03
CA SER A 80 24.14 -3.83 -8.44
C SER A 80 22.94 -4.35 -7.69
N GLN A 81 22.85 -3.93 -6.43
CA GLN A 81 21.92 -4.38 -5.39
C GLN A 81 20.47 -4.52 -5.90
N PRO A 82 19.64 -5.42 -5.34
CA PRO A 82 18.24 -5.50 -5.70
C PRO A 82 17.59 -4.14 -5.43
N ALA A 83 17.24 -3.43 -6.50
CA ALA A 83 16.47 -2.21 -6.43
C ALA A 83 15.18 -2.54 -5.68
N LYS A 84 14.92 -1.81 -4.57
CA LYS A 84 13.66 -1.87 -3.84
C LYS A 84 12.52 -1.66 -4.84
N LEU A 85 11.78 -2.73 -5.16
CA LEU A 85 10.61 -2.74 -6.05
C LEU A 85 9.39 -2.15 -5.32
N GLY A 86 9.50 -0.92 -4.81
CA GLY A 86 8.42 -0.18 -4.15
C GLY A 86 8.25 1.21 -4.77
N PRO A 87 7.06 1.85 -4.64
CA PRO A 87 6.87 3.22 -5.10
C PRO A 87 7.82 4.17 -4.35
N LEU A 88 8.21 5.27 -4.98
CA LEU A 88 9.02 6.30 -4.31
C LEU A 88 8.18 6.96 -3.22
N GLU A 89 8.57 6.86 -1.96
CA GLU A 89 7.89 7.50 -0.83
C GLU A 89 8.56 8.82 -0.47
N ILE A 90 7.77 9.88 -0.30
CA ILE A 90 8.24 11.22 0.07
C ILE A 90 7.43 11.71 1.26
N ASP A 91 8.10 11.88 2.40
CA ASP A 91 7.52 12.46 3.60
C ASP A 91 7.53 14.00 3.53
N LEU A 92 6.35 14.59 3.70
CA LEU A 92 6.13 16.03 3.66
C LEU A 92 5.92 16.64 5.05
N HIS A 93 6.06 15.89 6.14
CA HIS A 93 6.08 16.46 7.49
C HIS A 93 7.25 17.44 7.62
N LEU A 94 7.01 18.58 8.27
CA LEU A 94 8.01 19.66 8.34
C LEU A 94 9.37 19.24 8.94
N HIS A 95 9.38 18.22 9.81
CA HIS A 95 10.60 17.69 10.40
C HIS A 95 11.47 16.90 9.41
N GLU A 96 10.87 16.33 8.36
CA GLU A 96 11.55 15.58 7.31
C GLU A 96 12.05 16.50 6.18
N LEU A 97 11.57 17.73 6.14
CA LEU A 97 11.98 18.72 5.14
C LEU A 97 13.19 19.54 5.62
N PRO A 98 13.99 20.08 4.68
CA PRO A 98 15.04 21.02 5.02
C PRO A 98 14.48 22.17 5.89
N PRO A 99 15.19 22.55 6.97
CA PRO A 99 14.66 23.51 7.92
C PRO A 99 14.39 24.86 7.26
N LEU A 100 13.24 25.42 7.59
CA LEU A 100 12.84 26.78 7.24
C LEU A 100 13.31 27.76 8.35
N HIS A 101 13.14 29.07 8.14
CA HIS A 101 13.40 30.04 9.19
C HIS A 101 12.47 29.81 10.40
N ARG A 102 13.00 30.09 11.61
CA ARG A 102 12.33 29.77 12.89
C ARG A 102 10.93 30.34 13.03
N GLU A 103 10.71 31.52 12.45
CA GLU A 103 9.48 32.30 12.60
C GLU A 103 8.51 32.11 11.42
N ALA A 104 8.71 31.07 10.61
CA ALA A 104 7.87 30.82 9.46
C ALA A 104 6.39 30.63 9.86
N THR A 105 5.55 31.39 9.18
CA THR A 105 4.10 31.34 9.30
C THR A 105 3.55 29.99 8.82
N ALA A 106 2.32 29.68 9.22
CA ALA A 106 1.63 28.46 8.75
C ALA A 106 1.48 28.43 7.21
N HIS A 107 1.35 29.59 6.58
CA HIS A 107 1.27 29.68 5.13
C HIS A 107 2.61 29.37 4.45
N GLU A 108 3.72 29.92 4.96
CA GLU A 108 5.05 29.64 4.43
C GLU A 108 5.43 28.17 4.59
N LYS A 109 5.10 27.56 5.74
CA LYS A 109 5.28 26.13 5.99
C LYS A 109 4.52 25.27 4.96
N LEU A 110 3.27 25.60 4.70
CA LEU A 110 2.45 24.92 3.70
C LEU A 110 3.05 25.06 2.29
N LEU A 111 3.47 26.26 1.91
CA LEU A 111 4.12 26.49 0.61
C LEU A 111 5.42 25.71 0.47
N HIS A 112 6.22 25.62 1.53
CA HIS A 112 7.45 24.82 1.58
C HIS A 112 7.18 23.34 1.33
N GLN A 113 6.15 22.77 1.96
CA GLN A 113 5.72 21.38 1.75
C GLN A 113 5.26 21.13 0.31
N LEU A 114 4.44 22.04 -0.24
CA LEU A 114 3.95 21.93 -1.63
C LEU A 114 5.09 22.04 -2.63
N ASP A 115 6.05 22.93 -2.41
CA ASP A 115 7.19 23.09 -3.29
C ASP A 115 8.09 21.85 -3.27
N HIS A 116 8.31 21.25 -2.10
CA HIS A 116 9.02 19.98 -2.00
C HIS A 116 8.31 18.86 -2.78
N ALA A 117 6.99 18.75 -2.65
CA ALA A 117 6.20 17.78 -3.41
C ALA A 117 6.34 17.97 -4.94
N ARG A 118 6.32 19.21 -5.43
CA ARG A 118 6.52 19.50 -6.88
C ARG A 118 7.89 19.06 -7.35
N ARG A 119 8.95 19.39 -6.60
CA ARG A 119 10.32 19.01 -6.94
C ARG A 119 10.47 17.49 -6.98
N ALA A 120 9.90 16.79 -6.01
CA ALA A 120 9.93 15.33 -5.95
C ALA A 120 9.21 14.69 -7.15
N ILE A 121 8.01 15.17 -7.51
CA ILE A 121 7.30 14.69 -8.71
C ILE A 121 8.12 14.97 -9.99
N ALA A 122 8.73 16.17 -10.10
CA ALA A 122 9.54 16.53 -11.25
C ALA A 122 10.79 15.64 -11.35
N GLU A 123 11.43 15.33 -10.24
CA GLU A 123 12.56 14.38 -10.19
C GLU A 123 12.11 12.96 -10.57
N ALA A 124 11.03 12.47 -9.97
CA ALA A 124 10.45 11.17 -10.29
C ALA A 124 10.15 11.03 -11.78
N ARG A 125 9.54 12.06 -12.37
CA ARG A 125 9.27 12.12 -13.82
C ARG A 125 10.56 12.07 -14.64
N ARG A 126 11.62 12.78 -14.25
CA ARG A 126 12.92 12.76 -14.93
C ARG A 126 13.61 11.40 -14.84
N ARG A 127 13.47 10.70 -13.71
CA ARG A 127 14.03 9.36 -13.50
C ARG A 127 13.23 8.25 -14.20
N GLY A 128 12.04 8.58 -14.72
CA GLY A 128 11.14 7.60 -15.34
C GLY A 128 10.35 6.78 -14.32
N ASP A 129 10.26 7.26 -13.08
CA ASP A 129 9.44 6.63 -12.05
C ASP A 129 7.98 6.68 -12.49
N ARG A 130 7.27 5.55 -12.30
CA ARG A 130 5.84 5.45 -12.64
C ARG A 130 4.93 5.95 -11.52
N ARG A 131 5.40 5.85 -10.28
CA ARG A 131 4.59 6.09 -9.07
C ARG A 131 5.41 6.75 -7.97
N ILE A 132 4.76 7.65 -7.24
CA ILE A 132 5.30 8.36 -6.07
C ILE A 132 4.20 8.46 -5.01
N VAL A 133 4.51 8.16 -3.76
CA VAL A 133 3.62 8.30 -2.61
C VAL A 133 4.03 9.55 -1.83
N LEU A 134 3.08 10.47 -1.63
CA LEU A 134 3.27 11.70 -0.87
C LEU A 134 2.63 11.53 0.51
N ILE A 135 3.44 11.46 1.56
CA ILE A 135 2.99 11.29 2.94
C ILE A 135 2.80 12.68 3.55
N HIS A 136 1.55 13.07 3.83
CA HIS A 136 1.19 14.40 4.34
C HIS A 136 0.66 14.38 5.78
N GLY A 137 0.41 13.19 6.35
CA GLY A 137 -0.08 12.98 7.70
C GLY A 137 -1.57 13.28 7.91
N ASN A 138 -2.08 12.94 9.10
CA ASN A 138 -3.51 13.03 9.46
C ASN A 138 -3.90 14.38 10.09
N GLY A 139 -3.27 15.49 9.67
CA GLY A 139 -3.52 16.82 10.23
C GLY A 139 -4.91 17.39 9.89
N SER A 140 -5.04 18.71 9.87
CA SER A 140 -6.31 19.41 9.56
C SER A 140 -6.83 19.23 8.12
N GLY A 141 -6.18 18.41 7.30
CA GLY A 141 -6.52 18.21 5.89
C GLY A 141 -6.09 19.34 4.95
N ARG A 142 -5.53 20.44 5.46
CA ARG A 142 -5.11 21.59 4.64
C ARG A 142 -4.04 21.23 3.61
N LEU A 143 -2.98 20.51 4.02
CA LEU A 143 -1.91 20.08 3.10
C LEU A 143 -2.44 19.11 2.05
N ARG A 144 -3.26 18.13 2.46
CA ARG A 144 -3.94 17.20 1.54
C ARG A 144 -4.74 17.96 0.48
N HIS A 145 -5.58 18.91 0.91
CA HIS A 145 -6.41 19.69 -0.02
C HIS A 145 -5.56 20.41 -1.06
N GLU A 146 -4.50 21.11 -0.65
CA GLU A 146 -3.62 21.83 -1.57
C GLU A 146 -2.84 20.89 -2.50
N LEU A 147 -2.42 19.72 -2.02
CA LEU A 147 -1.81 18.68 -2.86
C LEU A 147 -2.81 18.21 -3.92
N GLU A 148 -4.05 17.90 -3.56
CA GLU A 148 -5.08 17.53 -4.53
C GLU A 148 -5.32 18.64 -5.57
N GLN A 149 -5.43 19.91 -5.15
CA GLN A 149 -5.58 21.04 -6.07
C GLN A 149 -4.38 21.18 -7.02
N MET A 150 -3.17 20.95 -6.52
CA MET A 150 -1.95 20.97 -7.31
C MET A 150 -1.91 19.84 -8.33
N LEU A 151 -2.20 18.61 -7.90
CA LEU A 151 -2.15 17.40 -8.73
C LEU A 151 -3.21 17.44 -9.83
N ARG A 152 -4.43 17.91 -9.53
CA ARG A 152 -5.51 18.08 -10.51
C ARG A 152 -5.16 19.01 -11.69
N LYS A 153 -4.23 19.94 -11.50
CA LYS A 153 -3.83 20.91 -12.54
C LYS A 153 -2.88 20.33 -13.58
N ASP A 154 -2.22 19.20 -13.29
CA ASP A 154 -1.30 18.54 -14.21
C ASP A 154 -1.97 17.34 -14.89
N ALA A 155 -2.30 17.49 -16.19
CA ALA A 155 -2.90 16.42 -16.98
C ALA A 155 -1.98 15.20 -17.20
N GLY A 156 -0.69 15.31 -16.86
CA GLY A 156 0.28 14.21 -16.87
C GLY A 156 0.32 13.40 -15.57
N LEU A 157 -0.57 13.69 -14.61
CA LEU A 157 -0.66 12.98 -13.33
C LEU A 157 -2.06 12.38 -13.13
N ARG A 158 -2.10 11.26 -12.42
CA ARG A 158 -3.29 10.75 -11.74
C ARG A 158 -2.94 10.56 -10.28
N TYR A 159 -3.93 10.65 -9.41
CA TYR A 159 -3.69 10.42 -7.99
C TYR A 159 -4.89 9.75 -7.32
N PHE A 160 -4.59 9.02 -6.25
CA PHE A 160 -5.53 8.22 -5.47
C PHE A 160 -5.14 8.31 -4.00
N ASP A 161 -6.05 7.92 -3.11
CA ASP A 161 -5.66 7.61 -1.74
C ASP A 161 -4.65 6.45 -1.77
N ALA A 162 -3.55 6.59 -1.03
CA ALA A 162 -2.58 5.51 -0.88
C ALA A 162 -3.18 4.36 -0.04
N SER A 163 -2.51 3.20 -0.02
CA SER A 163 -2.97 2.05 0.77
C SER A 163 -3.23 2.43 2.23
N TYR A 164 -4.49 2.33 2.65
CA TYR A 164 -4.91 2.63 4.01
C TYR A 164 -4.20 1.73 5.04
N GLN A 165 -3.91 0.48 4.68
CA GLN A 165 -3.19 -0.45 5.54
C GLN A 165 -1.74 -0.02 5.82
N LEU A 166 -1.10 0.65 4.86
CA LEU A 166 0.31 1.06 4.95
C LEU A 166 0.46 2.49 5.51
N PHE A 167 -0.43 3.41 5.12
CA PHE A 167 -0.26 4.85 5.39
C PHE A 167 -1.46 5.51 6.08
N GLY A 168 -2.51 4.74 6.40
CA GLY A 168 -3.78 5.28 6.88
C GLY A 168 -4.39 6.26 5.89
N GLN A 169 -4.98 7.35 6.38
CA GLN A 169 -5.50 8.47 5.56
C GLN A 169 -4.43 9.52 5.21
N GLY A 170 -3.18 9.27 5.57
CA GLY A 170 -2.12 10.27 5.61
C GLY A 170 -1.28 10.37 4.34
N ALA A 171 -1.66 9.73 3.23
CA ALA A 171 -0.86 9.74 2.02
C ALA A 171 -1.68 9.66 0.72
N LEU A 172 -1.10 10.22 -0.34
CA LEU A 172 -1.62 10.17 -1.71
C LEU A 172 -0.64 9.40 -2.60
N GLU A 173 -1.13 8.40 -3.34
CA GLU A 173 -0.36 7.78 -4.42
C GLU A 173 -0.58 8.56 -5.72
N VAL A 174 0.51 8.96 -6.37
CA VAL A 174 0.52 9.72 -7.61
C VAL A 174 1.14 8.87 -8.70
N GLU A 175 0.38 8.62 -9.76
CA GLU A 175 0.81 7.95 -10.97
C GLU A 175 1.27 8.99 -12.01
N ILE A 176 2.48 8.81 -12.53
CA ILE A 176 3.06 9.68 -13.56
C ILE A 176 2.78 9.06 -14.93
N LEU A 177 2.00 9.78 -15.76
CA LEU A 177 1.62 9.32 -17.08
C LEU A 177 2.75 9.57 -18.08
N HIS A 178 3.41 8.48 -18.50
CA HIS A 178 4.36 8.51 -19.60
C HIS A 178 3.61 8.19 -20.90
N ARG A 179 3.58 9.13 -21.86
CA ARG A 179 3.09 8.81 -23.20
C ARG A 179 4.17 7.97 -23.89
N SER A 180 3.81 6.75 -24.29
CA SER A 180 4.60 5.98 -25.24
C SER A 180 4.78 6.81 -26.51
N LYS A 181 6.03 7.05 -26.91
CA LYS A 181 6.37 7.66 -28.19
C LYS A 181 6.10 6.70 -29.34
#